data_AF-N1Q9G4-F1
#
_entry.id   AF-N1Q9G4-F1
#
_cell.length_a   1.000
_cell.length_b   1.000
_cell.length_c   1.000
_cell.angle_alpha   90.00
_cell.angle_beta   90.00
_cell.angle_gamma   90.00
#
_symmetry.space_group_name_H-M   'P 1'
#
loop_
_entity.id
_entity.type
_entity.pdbx_description
1 polymer ?
#
loop_
_entity_poly.entity_id
_entity_poly.type
_entity_poly.pdbx_seq_one_letter_code
_entity_poly.pdbx_strand_id
1 'polypeptide(L)'
;MDSISELLTAKFDGALIGYLRGIDIACVSRLSTQRLKQNALPAIGLIESVTGPIFESHYTPLYLANFHGAEREHPDLIINRLNERHSQRRRHDFPYWVIGVRDPSGQAAAAAQFSVFLQGRHAIPYLQYIYVRPQSRRKDLSEVLHTITLAVAMAEAAIHHPDAPPQVPFTLCETKPAVHGSNAETKAAAAERVSIHAKSGSQALMVRRKGHCRILTAHCQPGLENGQPPLTLIWVLRPNPASPLTIADENLGKSIIASYYQNLRNEGFPEENIALAESLVEGRLELDHEFCLIPLDEVAKEMYVDID
;
A
#
# COMPACT_ATOMS: atom_id res chain seq x y z
N MET A 1 15.88 16.85 -17.53
CA MET A 1 15.16 15.99 -16.58
C MET A 1 15.55 14.56 -16.93
N ASP A 2 15.43 13.59 -16.02
CA ASP A 2 15.73 12.20 -16.38
C ASP A 2 14.66 11.63 -17.32
N SER A 3 15.09 10.72 -18.19
CA SER A 3 14.30 10.07 -19.23
C SER A 3 13.04 9.34 -18.71
N ILE A 4 13.05 8.80 -17.48
CA ILE A 4 11.85 8.15 -16.91
C ILE A 4 10.79 9.18 -16.56
N SER A 5 11.17 10.24 -15.85
CA SER A 5 10.26 11.30 -15.43
C SER A 5 9.59 11.94 -16.65
N GLU A 6 10.36 12.30 -17.68
CA GLU A 6 9.80 12.88 -18.92
C GLU A 6 8.78 11.96 -19.60
N LEU A 7 9.09 10.66 -19.72
CA LEU A 7 8.22 9.69 -20.38
C LEU A 7 6.91 9.45 -19.63
N LEU A 8 6.97 9.38 -18.30
CA LEU A 8 5.77 9.19 -17.47
C LEU A 8 4.95 10.48 -17.38
N THR A 9 5.58 11.63 -17.20
CA THR A 9 4.88 12.93 -17.15
C THR A 9 4.10 13.20 -18.42
N ALA A 10 4.60 12.78 -19.59
CA ALA A 10 3.87 12.86 -20.86
C ALA A 10 2.57 12.02 -20.90
N LYS A 11 2.39 11.10 -19.95
CA LYS A 11 1.20 10.27 -19.78
C LYS A 11 0.30 10.74 -18.64
N PHE A 12 0.71 11.74 -17.86
CA PHE A 12 -0.07 12.18 -16.70
C PHE A 12 -1.22 13.08 -17.10
N ASP A 13 -2.31 13.02 -16.34
CA ASP A 13 -3.36 14.05 -16.40
C ASP A 13 -2.85 15.38 -15.79
N GLY A 14 -3.56 16.47 -16.08
CA GLY A 14 -3.13 17.80 -15.64
C GLY A 14 -3.05 17.95 -14.11
N ALA A 15 -3.93 17.29 -13.38
CA ALA A 15 -3.93 17.33 -11.91
C ALA A 15 -2.68 16.65 -11.34
N LEU A 16 -2.34 15.45 -11.84
CA LEU A 16 -1.16 14.73 -11.38
C LEU A 16 0.15 15.43 -11.79
N ILE A 17 0.22 16.07 -12.96
CA ILE A 17 1.35 16.92 -13.36
C ILE A 17 1.57 18.06 -12.35
N GLY A 18 0.49 18.75 -11.99
CA GLY A 18 0.56 19.83 -11.01
C GLY A 18 1.01 19.35 -9.64
N TYR A 19 0.48 18.21 -9.20
CA TYR A 19 0.72 17.65 -7.88
C TYR A 19 2.14 17.09 -7.71
N LEU A 20 2.69 16.42 -8.74
CA LEU A 20 4.03 15.83 -8.71
C LEU A 20 5.13 16.80 -9.18
N ARG A 21 4.83 18.09 -9.29
CA ARG A 21 5.81 19.09 -9.73
C ARG A 21 7.01 19.12 -8.78
N GLY A 22 8.21 18.92 -9.33
CA GLY A 22 9.46 18.95 -8.58
C GLY A 22 9.82 17.64 -7.89
N ILE A 23 8.98 16.60 -8.00
CA ILE A 23 9.31 15.25 -7.54
C ILE A 23 10.16 14.54 -8.59
N ASP A 24 11.31 14.01 -8.18
CA ASP A 24 12.13 13.17 -9.04
C ASP A 24 11.58 11.74 -9.09
N ILE A 25 10.77 11.44 -10.10
CA ILE A 25 10.13 10.13 -10.26
C ILE A 25 11.14 9.04 -10.60
N ALA A 26 12.24 9.41 -11.28
CA ALA A 26 13.25 8.46 -11.69
C ALA A 26 13.96 7.81 -10.50
N CYS A 27 14.24 8.57 -9.44
CA CYS A 27 14.96 8.06 -8.27
C CYS A 27 14.17 7.00 -7.48
N VAL A 28 12.84 7.02 -7.58
CA VAL A 28 11.95 6.05 -6.91
C VAL A 28 11.45 4.94 -7.84
N SER A 29 11.89 4.91 -9.11
CA SER A 29 11.53 3.84 -10.05
C SER A 29 12.50 2.67 -10.00
N ARG A 30 11.97 1.44 -10.04
CA ARG A 30 12.76 0.21 -10.25
C ARG A 30 12.86 -0.19 -11.72
N LEU A 31 12.12 0.50 -12.60
CA LEU A 31 12.16 0.23 -14.03
C LEU A 31 13.33 1.00 -14.64
N SER A 32 14.10 0.34 -15.49
CA SER A 32 14.99 1.08 -16.40
C SER A 32 14.15 1.77 -17.47
N THR A 33 14.68 2.87 -18.02
CA THR A 33 14.07 3.58 -19.16
C THR A 33 13.74 2.64 -20.31
N GLN A 34 14.63 1.68 -20.60
CA GLN A 34 14.44 0.70 -21.67
C GLN A 34 13.26 -0.23 -21.37
N ARG A 35 13.20 -0.82 -20.17
CA ARG A 35 12.10 -1.70 -19.77
C ARG A 35 10.76 -0.97 -19.76
N LEU A 36 10.76 0.27 -19.28
CA LEU A 36 9.58 1.14 -19.30
C LEU A 36 9.06 1.37 -20.73
N LYS A 37 9.95 1.71 -21.67
CA LYS A 37 9.61 1.93 -23.09
C LYS A 37 9.10 0.67 -23.79
N GLN A 38 9.71 -0.48 -23.51
CA GLN A 38 9.38 -1.73 -24.19
C GLN A 38 8.09 -2.35 -23.65
N ASN A 39 7.87 -2.31 -22.34
CA ASN A 39 6.80 -3.08 -21.70
C ASN A 39 5.59 -2.22 -21.32
N ALA A 40 5.81 -1.16 -20.52
CA ALA A 40 4.69 -0.45 -19.88
C ALA A 40 4.14 0.68 -20.74
N LEU A 41 4.99 1.56 -21.28
CA LEU A 41 4.53 2.75 -22.03
C LEU A 41 3.58 2.44 -23.19
N PRO A 42 3.76 1.38 -24.00
CA PRO A 42 2.81 1.05 -25.06
C PRO A 42 1.41 0.72 -24.55
N ALA A 43 1.30 0.28 -23.30
CA ALA A 43 0.05 -0.07 -22.64
C ALA A 43 -0.63 1.09 -21.92
N ILE A 44 0.04 2.25 -21.82
CA ILE A 44 -0.41 3.42 -21.05
C ILE A 44 -0.89 4.50 -22.02
N GLY A 45 -2.20 4.76 -21.99
CA GLY A 45 -2.81 5.93 -22.60
C GLY A 45 -2.73 7.14 -21.69
N LEU A 46 -3.14 6.96 -20.42
CA LEU A 46 -3.22 8.00 -19.39
C LEU A 46 -2.89 7.41 -18.02
N ILE A 47 -2.21 8.18 -17.18
CA ILE A 47 -2.07 7.95 -15.74
C ILE A 47 -2.70 9.16 -15.04
N GLU A 48 -3.61 8.93 -14.11
CA GLU A 48 -4.41 10.02 -13.54
C GLU A 48 -4.59 9.91 -12.03
N SER A 49 -4.78 11.07 -11.39
CA SER A 49 -5.37 11.13 -10.05
C SER A 49 -6.87 10.94 -10.16
N VAL A 50 -7.37 9.77 -9.76
CA VAL A 50 -8.78 9.40 -9.91
C VAL A 50 -9.64 10.16 -8.90
N THR A 51 -10.72 10.78 -9.37
CA THR A 51 -11.78 11.40 -8.54
C THR A 51 -12.95 10.44 -8.37
N GLY A 52 -13.89 10.73 -7.47
CA GLY A 52 -15.09 9.90 -7.28
C GLY A 52 -15.86 9.61 -8.59
N PRO A 53 -16.22 10.64 -9.39
CA PRO A 53 -16.89 10.42 -10.67
C PRO A 53 -16.07 9.60 -11.68
N ILE A 54 -14.74 9.78 -11.71
CA ILE A 54 -13.87 9.00 -12.59
C ILE A 54 -13.80 7.55 -12.12
N PHE A 55 -13.74 7.33 -10.80
CA PHE A 55 -13.74 5.99 -10.23
C PHE A 55 -15.02 5.26 -10.61
N GLU A 56 -16.17 5.88 -10.33
CA GLU A 56 -17.50 5.35 -10.61
C GLU A 56 -17.66 4.94 -12.09
N SER A 57 -17.27 5.82 -13.00
CA SER A 57 -17.46 5.62 -14.44
C SER A 57 -16.48 4.63 -15.07
N HIS A 58 -15.23 4.55 -14.59
CA HIS A 58 -14.18 3.79 -15.27
C HIS A 58 -13.54 2.69 -14.42
N TYR A 59 -13.37 2.90 -13.12
CA TYR A 59 -12.59 2.00 -12.27
C TYR A 59 -13.47 1.06 -11.43
N THR A 60 -14.74 1.37 -11.18
CA THR A 60 -15.67 0.44 -10.52
C THR A 60 -15.75 -0.92 -11.23
N PRO A 61 -15.93 -1.00 -12.57
CA PRO A 61 -15.93 -2.29 -13.26
C PRO A 61 -14.59 -3.03 -13.13
N LEU A 62 -13.47 -2.30 -13.16
CA LEU A 62 -12.14 -2.88 -13.01
C LEU A 62 -11.93 -3.43 -11.59
N TYR A 63 -12.36 -2.69 -10.57
CA TYR A 63 -12.30 -3.08 -9.18
C TYR A 63 -13.12 -4.36 -8.96
N LEU A 64 -14.41 -4.35 -9.29
CA LEU A 64 -15.31 -5.50 -9.14
C LEU A 64 -14.90 -6.73 -9.98
N ALA A 65 -14.16 -6.55 -11.08
CA ALA A 65 -13.63 -7.67 -11.85
C ALA A 65 -12.42 -8.36 -11.18
N ASN A 66 -11.72 -7.66 -10.28
CA ASN A 66 -10.59 -8.23 -9.52
C ASN A 66 -11.01 -8.68 -8.11
N PHE A 67 -12.23 -8.33 -7.69
CA PHE A 67 -12.66 -8.39 -6.31
C PHE A 67 -14.12 -8.85 -6.23
N HIS A 68 -14.40 -9.90 -5.45
CA HIS A 68 -15.66 -10.65 -5.49
C HIS A 68 -16.55 -10.45 -4.24
N GLY A 69 -16.44 -9.31 -3.57
CA GLY A 69 -17.29 -8.94 -2.43
C GLY A 69 -16.77 -9.40 -1.07
N ALA A 70 -15.53 -9.89 -1.00
CA ALA A 70 -14.84 -10.24 0.25
C ALA A 70 -13.75 -9.22 0.64
N GLU A 71 -13.67 -8.12 -0.10
CA GLU A 71 -12.64 -7.09 0.05
C GLU A 71 -13.05 -6.01 1.04
N ARG A 72 -12.05 -5.25 1.52
CA ARG A 72 -12.23 -4.21 2.54
C ARG A 72 -13.35 -3.22 2.30
N GLU A 73 -13.55 -2.79 1.06
CA GLU A 73 -14.24 -1.53 0.81
C GLU A 73 -15.23 -1.66 -0.35
N HIS A 74 -16.48 -1.29 -0.09
CA HIS A 74 -17.50 -1.17 -1.13
C HIS A 74 -17.15 0.02 -2.06
N PRO A 75 -17.39 -0.06 -3.38
CA PRO A 75 -17.11 1.04 -4.31
C PRO A 75 -17.66 2.41 -3.86
N ASP A 76 -18.84 2.45 -3.24
CA ASP A 76 -19.46 3.69 -2.76
C ASP A 76 -18.61 4.39 -1.68
N LEU A 77 -17.96 3.62 -0.80
CA LEU A 77 -17.06 4.17 0.22
C LEU A 77 -15.81 4.77 -0.42
N ILE A 78 -15.24 4.09 -1.43
CA ILE A 78 -14.11 4.60 -2.21
C ILE A 78 -14.48 5.94 -2.88
N ILE A 79 -15.64 5.99 -3.54
CA ILE A 79 -16.14 7.19 -4.22
C ILE A 79 -16.32 8.34 -3.22
N ASN A 80 -16.94 8.08 -2.07
CA ASN A 80 -17.14 9.07 -1.02
C ASN A 80 -15.81 9.66 -0.53
N ARG A 81 -14.81 8.83 -0.25
CA ARG A 81 -13.49 9.29 0.20
C ARG A 81 -12.76 10.11 -0.85
N LEU A 82 -12.82 9.70 -2.11
CA LEU A 82 -12.25 10.48 -3.21
C LEU A 82 -12.92 11.86 -3.32
N ASN A 83 -14.24 11.93 -3.15
CA ASN A 83 -15.00 13.18 -3.14
C ASN A 83 -14.65 14.06 -1.94
N GLU A 84 -14.55 13.48 -0.74
CA GLU A 84 -14.18 14.21 0.49
C GLU A 84 -12.82 14.86 0.36
N ARG A 85 -11.83 14.13 -0.17
CA ARG A 85 -10.50 14.69 -0.43
C ARG A 85 -10.54 15.83 -1.43
N HIS A 86 -11.24 15.66 -2.56
CA HIS A 86 -11.31 16.69 -3.58
C HIS A 86 -12.04 17.95 -3.09
N SER A 87 -13.00 17.79 -2.17
CA SER A 87 -13.74 18.91 -1.60
C SER A 87 -12.91 19.83 -0.70
N GLN A 88 -11.70 19.42 -0.28
CA GLN A 88 -10.80 20.14 0.64
C GLN A 88 -11.47 20.61 1.96
N ARG A 89 -12.64 20.06 2.30
CA ARG A 89 -13.45 20.53 3.45
C ARG A 89 -12.82 20.21 4.81
N ARG A 90 -11.84 19.30 4.84
CA ARG A 90 -11.06 18.94 6.03
C ARG A 90 -9.61 18.67 5.62
N ARG A 91 -8.67 19.07 6.49
CA ARG A 91 -7.29 18.55 6.42
C ARG A 91 -7.38 17.08 6.81
N HIS A 92 -6.99 16.20 5.91
CA HIS A 92 -7.06 14.76 6.13
C HIS A 92 -5.76 14.31 6.79
N ASP A 93 -5.87 13.67 7.97
CA ASP A 93 -4.71 13.12 8.68
C ASP A 93 -4.05 11.97 7.89
N PHE A 94 -4.82 11.34 6.99
CA PHE A 94 -4.38 10.29 6.08
C PHE A 94 -4.89 10.57 4.66
N PRO A 95 -4.14 11.32 3.83
CA PRO A 95 -4.55 11.59 2.46
C PRO A 95 -4.80 10.29 1.68
N TYR A 96 -5.99 10.17 1.11
CA TYR A 96 -6.42 8.97 0.38
C TYR A 96 -6.33 9.15 -1.14
N TRP A 97 -5.80 8.16 -1.83
CA TRP A 97 -5.50 8.24 -3.24
C TRP A 97 -5.94 6.98 -3.98
N VAL A 98 -6.50 7.21 -5.16
CA VAL A 98 -6.52 6.23 -6.23
C VAL A 98 -5.76 6.80 -7.42
N ILE A 99 -4.70 6.12 -7.83
CA ILE A 99 -3.96 6.42 -9.06
C ILE A 99 -4.35 5.39 -10.09
N GLY A 100 -4.92 5.87 -11.19
CA GLY A 100 -5.47 5.05 -12.26
C GLY A 100 -4.58 5.06 -13.49
N VAL A 101 -4.59 3.95 -14.23
CA VAL A 101 -4.02 3.84 -15.58
C VAL A 101 -5.12 3.47 -16.56
N ARG A 102 -5.31 4.27 -17.59
CA ARG A 102 -6.10 3.91 -18.78
C ARG A 102 -5.18 3.47 -19.90
N ASP A 103 -5.65 2.52 -20.70
CA ASP A 103 -4.98 2.13 -21.93
C ASP A 103 -5.17 3.19 -23.04
N PRO A 104 -4.51 3.04 -24.21
CA PRO A 104 -4.68 3.98 -25.33
C PRO A 104 -6.11 4.08 -25.90
N SER A 105 -7.00 3.13 -25.59
CA SER A 105 -8.42 3.19 -25.95
C SER A 105 -9.29 3.91 -24.90
N GLY A 106 -8.67 4.40 -23.82
CA GLY A 106 -9.34 5.11 -22.74
C GLY A 106 -10.00 4.20 -21.69
N GLN A 107 -9.77 2.89 -21.74
CA GLN A 107 -10.36 1.94 -20.80
C GLN A 107 -9.44 1.72 -19.59
N ALA A 108 -10.02 1.60 -18.39
CA ALA A 108 -9.27 1.38 -17.16
C ALA A 108 -8.49 0.05 -17.19
N ALA A 109 -7.16 0.14 -17.12
CA ALA A 109 -6.24 -0.99 -17.27
C ALA A 109 -5.64 -1.45 -15.94
N ALA A 110 -5.37 -0.53 -15.03
CA ALA A 110 -4.84 -0.81 -13.70
C ALA A 110 -5.13 0.36 -12.74
N ALA A 111 -5.11 0.11 -11.44
CA ALA A 111 -5.08 1.19 -10.45
C ALA A 111 -4.36 0.77 -9.15
N ALA A 112 -3.88 1.77 -8.41
CA ALA A 112 -3.39 1.65 -7.05
C ALA A 112 -4.25 2.47 -6.10
N GLN A 113 -4.64 1.87 -4.99
CA GLN A 113 -5.43 2.47 -3.93
C GLN A 113 -4.60 2.48 -2.65
N PHE A 114 -4.36 3.67 -2.09
CA PHE A 114 -3.49 3.86 -0.92
C PHE A 114 -3.92 5.05 -0.06
N SER A 115 -3.63 4.97 1.24
CA SER A 115 -3.57 6.15 2.14
C SER A 115 -2.10 6.52 2.39
N VAL A 116 -1.81 7.77 2.77
CA VAL A 116 -0.47 8.19 3.19
C VAL A 116 -0.47 8.46 4.70
N PHE A 117 0.32 7.70 5.45
CA PHE A 117 0.52 7.93 6.89
C PHE A 117 1.61 8.98 7.08
N LEU A 118 1.21 10.16 7.56
CA LEU A 118 2.11 11.28 7.83
C LEU A 118 2.53 11.24 9.31
N GLN A 119 3.79 10.90 9.58
CA GLN A 119 4.32 10.68 10.92
C GLN A 119 5.65 11.42 11.12
N GLY A 120 5.57 12.61 11.74
CA GLY A 120 6.70 13.52 11.80
C GLY A 120 7.21 13.80 10.38
N ARG A 121 8.49 13.58 10.12
CA ARG A 121 9.09 13.75 8.78
C ARG A 121 8.81 12.61 7.79
N HIS A 122 8.21 11.50 8.25
CA HIS A 122 7.98 10.32 7.42
C HIS A 122 6.61 10.38 6.74
N ALA A 123 6.56 10.02 5.45
CA ALA A 123 5.33 9.71 4.74
C ALA A 123 5.37 8.25 4.29
N ILE A 124 4.49 7.43 4.84
CA ILE A 124 4.42 6.00 4.55
C ILE A 124 3.15 5.73 3.75
N PRO A 125 3.24 5.47 2.44
CA PRO A 125 2.08 5.04 1.67
C PRO A 125 1.66 3.65 2.13
N TYR A 126 0.48 3.55 2.72
CA TYR A 126 -0.21 2.31 3.01
C TYR A 126 -1.07 1.92 1.81
N LEU A 127 -0.54 1.00 1.01
CA LEU A 127 -1.11 0.50 -0.23
C LEU A 127 -2.09 -0.63 0.07
N GLN A 128 -3.39 -0.30 0.11
CA GLN A 128 -4.43 -1.31 0.30
C GLN A 128 -4.51 -2.25 -0.90
N TYR A 129 -4.49 -1.71 -2.14
CA TYR A 129 -4.68 -2.52 -3.34
C TYR A 129 -3.87 -2.03 -4.55
N ILE A 130 -3.38 -3.00 -5.33
CA ILE A 130 -3.09 -2.84 -6.76
C ILE A 130 -3.89 -3.89 -7.50
N TYR A 131 -4.62 -3.46 -8.53
CA TYR A 131 -5.38 -4.35 -9.38
C TYR A 131 -5.11 -4.02 -10.84
N VAL A 132 -4.92 -5.07 -11.64
CA VAL A 132 -4.54 -4.97 -13.05
C VAL A 132 -5.45 -5.89 -13.86
N ARG A 133 -6.13 -5.29 -14.83
CA ARG A 133 -7.01 -6.00 -15.76
C ARG A 133 -6.24 -7.15 -16.43
N PRO A 134 -6.82 -8.36 -16.57
CA PRO A 134 -6.11 -9.54 -17.06
C PRO A 134 -5.30 -9.32 -18.35
N GLN A 135 -5.89 -8.64 -19.35
CA GLN A 135 -5.25 -8.35 -20.66
C GLN A 135 -4.10 -7.33 -20.57
N SER A 136 -3.96 -6.66 -19.43
CA SER A 136 -2.92 -5.66 -19.14
C SER A 136 -1.83 -6.19 -18.21
N ARG A 137 -1.95 -7.45 -17.74
CA ARG A 137 -0.92 -8.11 -16.92
C ARG A 137 0.37 -8.34 -17.72
N ARG A 138 1.50 -8.49 -17.01
CA ARG A 138 2.86 -8.68 -17.58
C ARG A 138 3.36 -7.50 -18.44
N LYS A 139 2.79 -6.30 -18.24
CA LYS A 139 3.20 -5.05 -18.90
C LYS A 139 3.80 -4.05 -17.91
N ASP A 140 4.32 -4.53 -16.78
CA ASP A 140 4.94 -3.71 -15.72
C ASP A 140 4.05 -2.58 -15.12
N LEU A 141 2.73 -2.60 -15.35
CA LEU A 141 1.82 -1.56 -14.84
C LEU A 141 1.78 -1.48 -13.32
N SER A 142 1.90 -2.61 -12.61
CA SER A 142 2.00 -2.63 -11.15
C SER A 142 3.26 -1.92 -10.65
N GLU A 143 4.37 -2.02 -11.38
CA GLU A 143 5.62 -1.36 -11.01
C GLU A 143 5.57 0.15 -11.27
N VAL A 144 4.94 0.55 -12.38
CA VAL A 144 4.63 1.97 -12.64
C VAL A 144 3.78 2.52 -11.51
N LEU A 145 2.71 1.83 -11.12
CA LEU A 145 1.84 2.25 -10.03
C LEU A 145 2.57 2.37 -8.68
N HIS A 146 3.43 1.41 -8.32
CA HIS A 146 4.30 1.55 -7.14
C HIS A 146 5.20 2.78 -7.19
N THR A 147 5.79 3.06 -8.36
CA THR A 147 6.63 4.25 -8.58
C THR A 147 5.81 5.53 -8.33
N ILE A 148 4.59 5.62 -8.87
CA ILE A 148 3.73 6.80 -8.68
C ILE A 148 3.22 6.90 -7.24
N THR A 149 2.90 5.79 -6.58
CA THR A 149 2.53 5.79 -5.15
C THR A 149 3.63 6.40 -4.28
N LEU A 150 4.90 6.03 -4.51
CA LEU A 150 6.03 6.64 -3.80
C LEU A 150 6.17 8.14 -4.13
N ALA A 151 6.04 8.52 -5.41
CA ALA A 151 6.11 9.92 -5.82
C ALA A 151 5.01 10.79 -5.18
N VAL A 152 3.78 10.27 -5.08
CA VAL A 152 2.67 10.92 -4.40
C VAL A 152 2.95 11.07 -2.90
N ALA A 153 3.46 10.02 -2.24
CA ALA A 153 3.82 10.12 -0.83
C ALA A 153 4.94 11.15 -0.58
N MET A 154 5.90 11.29 -1.50
CA MET A 154 6.94 12.32 -1.42
C MET A 154 6.35 13.73 -1.56
N ALA A 155 5.38 13.91 -2.47
CA ALA A 155 4.66 15.17 -2.62
C ALA A 155 3.83 15.52 -1.36
N GLU A 156 3.12 14.55 -0.77
CA GLU A 156 2.40 14.77 0.50
C GLU A 156 3.36 15.20 1.62
N ALA A 157 4.51 14.52 1.76
CA ALA A 157 5.53 14.92 2.72
C ALA A 157 6.06 16.33 2.47
N ALA A 158 6.31 16.71 1.21
CA ALA A 158 6.80 18.04 0.86
C ALA A 158 5.77 19.14 1.17
N ILE A 159 4.47 18.86 0.98
CA ILE A 159 3.38 19.80 1.30
C ILE A 159 3.26 19.99 2.81
N HIS A 160 3.39 18.91 3.59
CA HIS A 160 3.23 18.96 5.04
C HIS A 160 4.49 19.44 5.78
N HIS A 161 5.68 19.23 5.20
CA HIS A 161 6.98 19.60 5.78
C HIS A 161 7.86 20.32 4.74
N PRO A 162 7.51 21.55 4.32
CA PRO A 162 8.21 22.25 3.25
C PRO A 162 9.69 22.57 3.57
N ASP A 163 10.03 22.63 4.86
CA ASP A 163 11.38 22.97 5.32
C ASP A 163 12.31 21.76 5.48
N ALA A 164 11.83 20.55 5.18
CA ALA A 164 12.59 19.31 5.34
C ALA A 164 12.48 18.41 4.09
N PRO A 165 13.54 17.65 3.75
CA PRO A 165 13.47 16.69 2.67
C PRO A 165 12.46 15.58 3.00
N PRO A 166 11.57 15.20 2.06
CA PRO A 166 10.62 14.10 2.23
C PRO A 166 11.30 12.80 2.63
N GLN A 167 10.80 12.12 3.67
CA GLN A 167 11.27 10.79 4.03
C GLN A 167 10.18 9.76 3.75
N VAL A 168 10.33 9.06 2.63
CA VAL A 168 9.44 7.95 2.22
C VAL A 168 10.26 6.67 2.23
N PRO A 169 10.39 5.96 3.36
CA PRO A 169 11.33 4.85 3.46
C PRO A 169 10.87 3.59 2.70
N PHE A 170 9.55 3.39 2.60
CA PHE A 170 8.96 2.19 1.99
C PHE A 170 7.47 2.37 1.70
N THR A 171 6.90 1.42 0.96
CA THR A 171 5.45 1.22 0.87
C THR A 171 4.99 0.15 1.86
N LEU A 172 3.98 0.53 2.64
CA LEU A 172 3.08 -0.23 3.50
C LEU A 172 2.19 -1.23 2.76
N CYS A 173 2.41 -2.55 2.78
CA CYS A 173 1.45 -3.50 2.18
C CYS A 173 1.03 -4.59 3.17
N GLU A 174 -0.08 -5.26 2.90
CA GLU A 174 -0.48 -6.48 3.60
C GLU A 174 -0.39 -7.70 2.67
N THR A 175 0.04 -8.83 3.21
CA THR A 175 -0.03 -10.11 2.52
C THR A 175 -0.40 -11.25 3.46
N LYS A 176 -0.94 -12.31 2.87
CA LYS A 176 -0.98 -13.62 3.52
C LYS A 176 0.43 -14.24 3.49
N PRO A 177 0.84 -14.96 4.55
CA PRO A 177 2.08 -15.74 4.58
C PRO A 177 2.10 -16.82 3.52
N ALA A 178 3.30 -17.26 3.12
CA ALA A 178 3.48 -18.29 2.10
C ALA A 178 2.82 -19.63 2.48
N VAL A 179 2.72 -19.92 3.78
CA VAL A 179 2.13 -21.15 4.33
C VAL A 179 0.62 -21.06 4.59
N HIS A 180 -0.02 -19.92 4.27
CA HIS A 180 -1.47 -19.73 4.47
C HIS A 180 -2.29 -20.58 3.47
N GLY A 181 -3.34 -21.23 3.97
CA GLY A 181 -4.25 -22.03 3.16
C GLY A 181 -4.56 -23.39 3.81
N SER A 182 -5.74 -23.94 3.54
CA SER A 182 -6.18 -25.23 4.06
C SER A 182 -5.82 -26.41 3.16
N ASN A 183 -5.42 -26.14 1.91
CA ASN A 183 -5.09 -27.16 0.91
C ASN A 183 -3.85 -26.77 0.08
N ALA A 184 -3.38 -27.69 -0.78
CA ALA A 184 -2.16 -27.49 -1.55
C ALA A 184 -2.25 -26.31 -2.54
N GLU A 185 -3.40 -26.12 -3.18
CA GLU A 185 -3.63 -25.06 -4.18
C GLU A 185 -3.59 -23.67 -3.54
N THR A 186 -4.32 -23.48 -2.42
CA THR A 186 -4.35 -22.21 -1.68
C THR A 186 -3.00 -21.85 -1.09
N LYS A 187 -2.23 -22.84 -0.61
CA LYS A 187 -0.85 -22.65 -0.16
C LYS A 187 0.08 -22.28 -1.31
N ALA A 188 -0.04 -22.93 -2.46
CA ALA A 188 0.77 -22.58 -3.64
C ALA A 188 0.50 -21.15 -4.12
N ALA A 189 -0.77 -20.73 -4.15
CA ALA A 189 -1.14 -19.35 -4.50
C ALA A 189 -0.60 -18.32 -3.49
N ALA A 190 -0.63 -18.63 -2.19
CA ALA A 190 -0.04 -17.77 -1.16
C ALA A 190 1.48 -17.67 -1.29
N ALA A 191 2.16 -18.80 -1.53
CA ALA A 191 3.60 -18.85 -1.76
C ALA A 191 4.02 -18.08 -3.02
N GLU A 192 3.26 -18.17 -4.12
CA GLU A 192 3.50 -17.38 -5.32
C GLU A 192 3.39 -15.88 -5.04
N ARG A 193 2.35 -15.44 -4.32
CA ARG A 193 2.18 -14.05 -3.93
C ARG A 193 3.34 -13.54 -3.08
N VAL A 194 3.77 -14.31 -2.08
CA VAL A 194 4.94 -13.97 -1.27
C VAL A 194 6.21 -13.90 -2.11
N SER A 195 6.42 -14.83 -3.05
CA SER A 195 7.57 -14.82 -3.96
C SER A 195 7.62 -13.55 -4.81
N ILE A 196 6.47 -13.05 -5.27
CA ILE A 196 6.39 -11.79 -6.04
C ILE A 196 6.85 -10.60 -5.18
N HIS A 197 6.39 -10.50 -3.93
CA HIS A 197 6.84 -9.46 -3.01
C HIS A 197 8.34 -9.60 -2.68
N ALA A 198 8.79 -10.81 -2.34
CA ALA A 198 10.17 -11.09 -1.97
C ALA A 198 11.17 -10.73 -3.09
N LYS A 199 10.83 -11.01 -4.36
CA LYS A 199 11.65 -10.63 -5.52
C LYS A 199 11.85 -9.11 -5.66
N SER A 200 10.99 -8.30 -5.07
CA SER A 200 11.15 -6.85 -5.01
C SER A 200 12.01 -6.36 -3.84
N GLY A 201 12.58 -7.27 -3.05
CA GLY A 201 13.33 -6.97 -1.84
C GLY A 201 12.43 -6.58 -0.65
N SER A 202 11.15 -6.95 -0.70
CA SER A 202 10.23 -6.71 0.41
C SER A 202 10.57 -7.56 1.63
N GLN A 203 10.35 -7.00 2.82
CA GLN A 203 10.56 -7.66 4.11
C GLN A 203 9.29 -7.62 4.97
N ALA A 204 9.14 -8.56 5.89
CA ALA A 204 8.05 -8.55 6.87
C ALA A 204 8.36 -7.63 8.04
N LEU A 205 7.38 -6.86 8.49
CA LEU A 205 7.42 -6.15 9.78
C LEU A 205 6.97 -7.09 10.89
N MET A 206 7.89 -7.43 11.78
CA MET A 206 7.64 -8.35 12.88
C MET A 206 7.99 -7.69 14.22
N VAL A 207 7.50 -8.31 15.29
CA VAL A 207 7.80 -7.99 16.69
C VAL A 207 8.55 -9.18 17.27
N ARG A 208 9.76 -8.94 17.78
CA ARG A 208 10.50 -9.93 18.56
C ARG A 208 10.32 -9.64 20.04
N ARG A 209 9.82 -10.62 20.80
CA ARG A 209 9.71 -10.56 22.27
C ARG A 209 11.02 -11.06 22.89
N LYS A 210 11.77 -10.20 23.57
CA LYS A 210 13.11 -10.50 24.09
C LYS A 210 13.09 -11.59 25.17
N GLY A 211 12.05 -11.62 26.01
CA GLY A 211 11.93 -12.60 27.11
C GLY A 211 11.81 -14.07 26.70
N HIS A 212 11.36 -14.37 25.47
CA HIS A 212 11.14 -15.74 24.99
C HIS A 212 11.68 -15.99 23.57
N CYS A 213 12.41 -15.03 23.00
CA CYS A 213 12.91 -15.06 21.62
C CYS A 213 11.84 -15.39 20.56
N ARG A 214 10.56 -15.09 20.84
CA ARG A 214 9.45 -15.37 19.92
C ARG A 214 9.26 -14.20 18.96
N ILE A 215 9.13 -14.50 17.68
CA ILE A 215 8.84 -13.53 16.62
C ILE A 215 7.37 -13.67 16.24
N LEU A 216 6.67 -12.54 16.22
CA LEU A 216 5.24 -12.43 15.95
C LEU A 216 4.99 -11.36 14.89
N THR A 217 3.94 -11.49 14.11
CA THR A 217 3.50 -10.43 13.19
C THR A 217 3.10 -9.18 13.97
N ALA A 218 3.56 -8.01 13.50
CA ALA A 218 3.24 -6.72 14.09
C ALA A 218 1.80 -6.26 13.83
N HIS A 219 1.02 -7.05 13.09
CA HIS A 219 -0.20 -6.59 12.45
C HIS A 219 -1.37 -7.56 12.63
N CYS A 220 -2.55 -7.00 12.87
CA CYS A 220 -3.82 -7.71 12.85
C CYS A 220 -4.87 -6.86 12.12
N GLN A 221 -5.49 -7.40 11.08
CA GLN A 221 -6.55 -6.72 10.35
C GLN A 221 -7.88 -6.93 11.11
N PRO A 222 -8.66 -5.88 11.39
CA PRO A 222 -9.98 -6.06 11.98
C PRO A 222 -10.97 -6.70 11.00
N GLY A 223 -11.99 -7.36 11.53
CA GLY A 223 -13.14 -7.79 10.75
C GLY A 223 -13.82 -6.60 10.09
N LEU A 224 -14.29 -6.76 8.86
CA LEU A 224 -14.81 -5.66 8.05
C LEU A 224 -16.27 -5.34 8.36
N GLU A 225 -17.00 -6.33 8.88
CA GLU A 225 -18.40 -6.21 9.29
C GLU A 225 -18.57 -6.65 10.75
N ASN A 226 -19.60 -6.14 11.43
CA ASN A 226 -19.88 -6.48 12.83
C ASN A 226 -19.89 -7.99 13.06
N GLY A 227 -19.10 -8.46 14.03
CA GLY A 227 -19.00 -9.86 14.39
C GLY A 227 -18.08 -10.72 13.51
N GLN A 228 -17.49 -10.14 12.45
CA GLN A 228 -16.41 -10.82 11.73
C GLN A 228 -15.14 -10.86 12.60
N PRO A 229 -14.47 -12.01 12.74
CA PRO A 229 -13.26 -12.11 13.52
C PRO A 229 -12.11 -11.34 12.85
N PRO A 230 -11.12 -10.88 13.62
CA PRO A 230 -9.93 -10.29 13.05
C PRO A 230 -9.14 -11.32 12.22
N LEU A 231 -8.42 -10.84 11.22
CA LEU A 231 -7.58 -11.63 10.35
C LEU A 231 -6.11 -11.28 10.58
N THR A 232 -5.34 -12.25 11.07
CA THR A 232 -3.91 -12.06 11.22
C THR A 232 -3.19 -12.22 9.87
N LEU A 233 -2.64 -11.11 9.39
CA LEU A 233 -1.85 -10.99 8.17
C LEU A 233 -0.40 -10.59 8.51
N ILE A 234 0.43 -10.43 7.48
CA ILE A 234 1.78 -9.89 7.62
C ILE A 234 1.82 -8.52 6.96
N TRP A 235 2.38 -7.55 7.67
CA TRP A 235 2.81 -6.31 7.06
C TRP A 235 4.11 -6.47 6.31
N VAL A 236 4.09 -6.02 5.07
CA VAL A 236 5.17 -6.10 4.11
C VAL A 236 5.66 -4.70 3.84
N LEU A 237 6.95 -4.46 4.05
CA LEU A 237 7.60 -3.22 3.65
C LEU A 237 8.26 -3.45 2.31
N ARG A 238 7.79 -2.74 1.28
CA ARG A 238 8.47 -2.67 -0.01
C ARG A 238 9.43 -1.47 0.01
N PRO A 239 10.76 -1.67 -0.08
CA PRO A 239 11.71 -0.57 0.00
C PRO A 239 11.49 0.50 -1.07
N ASN A 240 11.63 1.77 -0.70
CA ASN A 240 11.83 2.85 -1.67
C ASN A 240 13.23 2.70 -2.32
N PRO A 241 13.38 2.63 -3.65
CA PRO A 241 14.69 2.55 -4.29
C PRO A 241 15.66 3.69 -3.92
N ALA A 242 15.13 4.86 -3.56
CA ALA A 242 15.92 6.02 -3.17
C ALA A 242 16.34 6.05 -1.68
N SER A 243 15.86 5.11 -0.86
CA SER A 243 16.10 5.11 0.59
C SER A 243 16.42 3.71 1.10
N PRO A 244 17.38 3.55 2.02
CA PRO A 244 17.55 2.27 2.71
C PRO A 244 16.29 1.91 3.49
N LEU A 245 15.96 0.62 3.52
CA LEU A 245 14.88 0.10 4.36
C LEU A 245 15.39 -0.07 5.80
N THR A 246 14.86 0.73 6.72
CA THR A 246 15.22 0.67 8.15
C THR A 246 13.98 0.91 9.03
N ILE A 247 13.89 0.19 10.16
CA ILE A 247 12.96 0.49 11.27
C ILE A 247 13.77 0.64 12.56
N ALA A 248 14.88 1.38 12.50
CA ALA A 248 15.77 1.54 13.66
C ALA A 248 15.14 2.35 14.80
N ASP A 249 14.04 3.06 14.54
CA ASP A 249 13.28 3.81 15.54
C ASP A 249 12.10 2.97 16.04
N GLU A 250 12.16 2.53 17.30
CA GLU A 250 11.06 1.80 17.95
C GLU A 250 9.74 2.58 17.92
N ASN A 251 9.78 3.91 17.88
CA ASN A 251 8.58 4.73 17.79
C ASN A 251 7.92 4.63 16.42
N LEU A 252 8.70 4.39 15.34
CA LEU A 252 8.14 4.31 14.00
C LEU A 252 7.16 3.13 13.87
N GLY A 253 7.51 1.97 14.43
CA GLY A 253 6.64 0.79 14.43
C GLY A 253 5.31 1.07 15.15
N LYS A 254 5.35 1.65 16.35
CA LYS A 254 4.15 2.04 17.12
C LYS A 254 3.32 3.10 16.40
N SER A 255 3.96 4.10 15.82
CA SER A 255 3.29 5.16 15.05
C SER A 255 2.57 4.62 13.81
N ILE A 256 3.14 3.61 13.12
CA ILE A 256 2.47 2.95 11.99
C ILE A 256 1.23 2.20 12.47
N ILE A 257 1.32 1.47 13.59
CA ILE A 257 0.18 0.76 14.20
C ILE A 257 -0.95 1.74 14.54
N ALA A 258 -0.64 2.81 15.27
CA ALA A 258 -1.62 3.83 15.62
C ALA A 258 -2.24 4.50 14.38
N SER A 259 -1.42 4.83 13.37
CA SER A 259 -1.89 5.41 12.11
C SER A 259 -2.85 4.49 11.37
N TYR A 260 -2.54 3.19 11.34
CA TYR A 260 -3.35 2.19 10.66
C TYR A 260 -4.74 2.09 11.26
N TYR A 261 -4.84 1.89 12.59
CA TYR A 261 -6.14 1.76 13.24
C TYR A 261 -6.92 3.07 13.21
N GLN A 262 -6.26 4.23 13.39
CA GLN A 262 -6.92 5.52 13.23
C GLN A 262 -7.42 5.75 11.79
N ASN A 263 -6.66 5.34 10.77
CA ASN A 263 -7.11 5.41 9.38
C ASN A 263 -8.36 4.54 9.16
N LEU A 264 -8.42 3.33 9.74
CA LEU A 264 -9.63 2.48 9.66
C LEU A 264 -10.84 3.09 10.38
N ARG A 265 -10.64 3.72 11.54
CA ARG A 265 -11.70 4.47 12.23
C ARG A 265 -12.23 5.61 11.36
N ASN A 266 -11.33 6.35 10.72
CA ASN A 266 -11.68 7.44 9.79
C ASN A 266 -12.40 6.92 8.53
N GLU A 267 -12.12 5.68 8.12
CA GLU A 267 -12.81 4.98 7.04
C GLU A 267 -14.21 4.47 7.44
N GLY A 268 -14.57 4.55 8.73
CA GLY A 268 -15.88 4.15 9.23
C GLY A 268 -16.04 2.65 9.50
N PHE A 269 -14.93 1.92 9.64
CA PHE A 269 -14.98 0.51 10.05
C PHE A 269 -15.52 0.36 11.48
N PRO A 270 -16.13 -0.80 11.83
CA PRO A 270 -16.70 -1.00 13.15
C PRO A 270 -15.68 -0.87 14.29
N GLU A 271 -15.92 0.06 15.22
CA GLU A 271 -15.01 0.32 16.34
C GLU A 271 -14.76 -0.93 17.20
N GLU A 272 -15.79 -1.75 17.44
CA GLU A 272 -15.65 -2.99 18.23
C GLU A 272 -14.65 -3.97 17.58
N ASN A 273 -14.67 -4.09 16.25
CA ASN A 273 -13.74 -4.94 15.52
C ASN A 273 -12.32 -4.33 15.50
N ILE A 274 -12.23 -3.01 15.35
CA ILE A 274 -10.95 -2.28 15.41
C ILE A 274 -10.30 -2.49 16.78
N ALA A 275 -11.03 -2.22 17.86
CA ALA A 275 -10.55 -2.37 19.23
C ALA A 275 -10.12 -3.80 19.54
N LEU A 276 -10.85 -4.81 19.05
CA LEU A 276 -10.44 -6.21 19.20
C LEU A 276 -9.11 -6.48 18.49
N ALA A 277 -8.95 -6.08 17.23
CA ALA A 277 -7.70 -6.27 16.49
C ALA A 277 -6.53 -5.49 17.10
N GLU A 278 -6.78 -4.26 17.56
CA GLU A 278 -5.81 -3.40 18.23
C GLU A 278 -5.34 -4.04 19.55
N SER A 279 -6.25 -4.58 20.36
CA SER A 279 -5.89 -5.28 21.62
C SER A 279 -5.01 -6.51 21.40
N LEU A 280 -5.22 -7.26 20.30
CA LEU A 280 -4.34 -8.38 19.92
C LEU A 280 -2.94 -7.91 19.58
N VAL A 281 -2.81 -6.78 18.89
CA VAL A 281 -1.50 -6.18 18.57
C VAL A 281 -0.85 -5.59 19.81
N GLU A 282 -1.59 -4.90 20.68
CA GLU A 282 -1.09 -4.40 21.96
C GLU A 282 -0.55 -5.54 22.81
N GLY A 283 -1.28 -6.65 22.94
CA GLY A 283 -0.82 -7.85 23.62
C GLY A 283 0.52 -8.36 23.06
N ARG A 284 0.74 -8.29 21.74
CA ARG A 284 2.03 -8.65 21.11
C ARG A 284 3.18 -7.74 21.58
N LEU A 285 2.88 -6.49 21.91
CA LEU A 285 3.81 -5.44 22.36
C LEU A 285 3.94 -5.32 23.90
N GLU A 286 3.13 -6.01 24.71
CA GLU A 286 3.14 -5.86 26.19
C GLU A 286 4.45 -6.27 26.87
N LEU A 287 5.19 -7.23 26.29
CA LEU A 287 6.50 -7.66 26.80
C LEU A 287 7.62 -6.78 26.23
N ASP A 288 8.82 -6.84 26.83
CA ASP A 288 10.03 -6.24 26.25
C ASP A 288 10.18 -6.73 24.80
N HIS A 289 9.94 -5.82 23.85
CA HIS A 289 9.80 -6.11 22.44
C HIS A 289 10.71 -5.19 21.63
N GLU A 290 11.05 -5.66 20.43
CA GLU A 290 11.69 -4.85 19.40
C GLU A 290 11.00 -5.11 18.06
N PHE A 291 10.83 -4.05 17.26
CA PHE A 291 10.45 -4.24 15.87
C PHE A 291 11.64 -4.77 15.10
N CYS A 292 11.41 -5.78 14.27
CA CYS A 292 12.45 -6.36 13.43
C CYS A 292 11.93 -6.63 12.02
N LEU A 293 12.87 -6.71 11.09
CA LEU A 293 12.62 -7.06 9.70
C LEU A 293 13.13 -8.47 9.45
N ILE A 294 12.29 -9.32 8.86
CA ILE A 294 12.70 -10.64 8.38
C ILE A 294 12.37 -10.80 6.89
N PRO A 295 13.14 -11.58 6.12
CA PRO A 295 12.76 -11.95 4.76
C PRO A 295 11.36 -12.58 4.71
N LEU A 296 10.56 -12.23 3.71
CA LEU A 296 9.15 -12.67 3.63
C LEU A 296 9.01 -14.19 3.50
N ASP A 297 9.98 -14.83 2.84
CA ASP A 297 10.05 -16.28 2.64
C ASP A 297 10.48 -17.04 3.89
N GLU A 298 11.00 -16.34 4.91
CA GLU A 298 11.34 -16.91 6.23
C GLU A 298 10.16 -16.85 7.22
N VAL A 299 9.04 -16.23 6.87
CA VAL A 299 7.89 -16.12 7.78
C VAL A 299 7.18 -17.47 7.94
N ALA A 300 7.34 -18.08 9.11
CA ALA A 300 6.78 -19.38 9.45
C ALA A 300 5.37 -19.31 10.07
N LYS A 301 4.68 -20.44 10.17
CA LYS A 301 3.28 -20.54 10.64
C LYS A 301 3.09 -19.95 12.05
N GLU A 302 3.96 -20.35 12.94
CA GLU A 302 4.03 -19.95 14.35
C GLU A 302 4.25 -18.45 14.58
N MET A 303 4.67 -17.71 13.55
CA MET A 303 4.93 -16.27 13.61
C MET A 303 3.70 -15.42 13.29
N TYR A 304 2.64 -15.98 12.69
CA TYR A 304 1.43 -15.23 12.33
C TYR A 304 0.12 -15.89 12.76
N VAL A 305 0.15 -17.12 13.28
CA VAL A 305 -1.02 -17.68 13.93
C VAL A 305 -1.07 -17.11 15.34
N ASP A 306 -2.22 -16.54 15.70
CA ASP A 306 -2.44 -15.91 16.99
C ASP A 306 -1.95 -16.80 18.14
N ILE A 307 -1.39 -16.11 19.13
CA ILE A 307 -1.27 -16.62 20.48
C ILE A 307 -2.71 -16.72 20.97
N ASP A 308 -3.15 -17.94 21.32
CA ASP A 308 -4.42 -18.18 21.99
C ASP A 308 -4.65 -17.23 23.18
#